data_AF-C0GC96-F1
#
_entry.id   AF-C0GC96-F1
#
_cell.length_a   1.000
_cell.length_b   1.000
_cell.length_c   1.000
_cell.angle_alpha   90.00
_cell.angle_beta   90.00
_cell.angle_gamma   90.00
#
_symmetry.space_group_name_H-M   'P 1'
#
loop_
_entity.id
_entity.type
_entity.pdbx_description
1 polymer ?
#
loop_
_entity_poly.entity_id
_entity_poly.type
_entity_poly.pdbx_seq_one_letter_code
_entity_poly.pdbx_strand_id
1 'polypeptide(L)'
;MKKGVLIALVVALVLAIMVPAALALTDVQKEELEALYEKQHQLRQEILDKQVEAGLVNPEDADLARERMDQSWEYRQERMNEGDYNFGPGRRGGRGNGGGGYCPMHPQTQQPAAQETAAL
;
A
#
# COMPACT_ATOMS: atom_id res chain seq x y z
N MET A 1 -9.34 45.18 31.04
CA MET A 1 -8.83 45.20 29.65
C MET A 1 -7.55 44.36 29.48
N LYS A 2 -6.43 44.65 30.18
CA LYS A 2 -5.12 44.01 29.94
C LYS A 2 -5.04 42.50 30.23
N LYS A 3 -5.73 42.02 31.28
CA LYS A 3 -5.75 40.59 31.66
C LYS A 3 -6.55 39.72 30.68
N GLY A 4 -7.65 40.26 30.13
CA GLY A 4 -8.45 39.58 29.12
C GLY A 4 -7.73 39.46 27.78
N VAL A 5 -6.96 40.50 27.40
CA VAL A 5 -6.09 40.45 26.21
C VAL A 5 -4.95 39.44 26.40
N LEU A 6 -4.35 39.37 27.60
CA LEU A 6 -3.33 38.36 27.93
C LEU A 6 -3.87 36.93 27.84
N ILE A 7 -5.08 36.69 28.38
CA ILE A 7 -5.72 35.37 28.29
C ILE A 7 -6.07 35.03 26.84
N ALA A 8 -6.62 35.99 26.08
CA ALA A 8 -6.92 35.77 24.66
C ALA A 8 -5.65 35.49 23.84
N LEU A 9 -4.53 36.13 24.18
CA LEU A 9 -3.24 35.92 23.52
C LEU A 9 -2.64 34.55 23.87
N VAL A 10 -2.74 34.12 25.13
CA VAL A 10 -2.32 32.78 25.55
C VAL A 10 -3.19 31.70 24.90
N VAL A 11 -4.51 31.90 24.84
CA VAL A 11 -5.42 30.98 24.16
C VAL A 11 -5.15 30.94 22.66
N ALA A 12 -4.88 32.08 22.03
CA ALA A 12 -4.48 32.15 20.62
C ALA A 12 -3.12 31.48 20.37
N LEU A 13 -2.17 31.57 21.30
CA LEU A 13 -0.87 30.90 21.23
C LEU A 13 -1.02 29.37 21.35
N VAL A 14 -1.88 28.90 22.26
CA VAL A 14 -2.19 27.47 22.42
C VAL A 14 -2.94 26.93 21.19
N LEU A 15 -3.85 27.72 20.61
CA LEU A 15 -4.54 27.37 19.36
C LEU A 15 -3.60 27.42 18.15
N ALA A 16 -2.58 28.28 18.15
CA ALA A 16 -1.54 28.31 17.11
C ALA A 16 -0.65 27.06 17.12
N ILE A 17 -0.44 26.42 18.28
CA ILE A 17 0.25 25.12 18.38
C ILE A 17 -0.63 23.98 17.82
N MET A 18 -1.95 24.14 17.80
CA MET A 18 -2.90 23.20 17.18
C MET A 18 -3.18 23.49 15.69
N VAL A 19 -2.49 24.46 15.07
CA VAL A 19 -2.59 24.64 13.62
C VAL A 19 -1.92 23.44 12.95
N PRO A 20 -2.60 22.73 12.03
CA PRO A 20 -1.95 21.72 11.19
C PRO A 20 -0.98 22.45 10.25
N ALA A 21 0.24 22.69 10.74
CA ALA A 21 1.35 23.17 9.95
C ALA A 21 1.75 22.06 8.98
N ALA A 22 1.27 22.15 7.73
CA ALA A 22 1.88 21.54 6.55
C ALA A 22 2.57 20.16 6.77
N LEU A 23 1.78 19.17 7.20
CA LEU A 23 1.89 17.71 7.12
C LEU A 23 3.23 17.07 6.67
N ALA A 24 4.34 17.36 7.33
CA ALA A 24 5.50 16.47 7.32
C ALA A 24 5.36 15.51 8.52
N LEU A 25 5.39 14.20 8.28
CA LEU A 25 5.40 13.19 9.35
C LEU A 25 6.64 13.40 10.23
N THR A 26 6.46 13.36 11.55
CA THR A 26 7.60 13.29 12.49
C THR A 26 8.29 11.94 12.37
N ASP A 27 9.57 11.84 12.74
CA ASP A 27 10.32 10.59 12.58
C ASP A 27 9.73 9.44 13.41
N VAL A 28 9.21 9.74 14.61
CA VAL A 28 8.47 8.76 15.43
C VAL A 28 7.21 8.26 14.70
N GLN A 29 6.45 9.15 14.04
CA GLN A 29 5.27 8.76 13.27
C GLN A 29 5.62 7.92 12.04
N LYS A 30 6.78 8.15 11.42
CA LYS A 30 7.28 7.35 10.30
C LYS A 30 7.60 5.93 10.75
N GLU A 31 8.36 5.78 11.83
CA GLU A 31 8.71 4.46 12.39
C GLU A 31 7.46 3.67 12.80
N GLU A 32 6.50 4.32 13.48
CA GLU A 32 5.24 3.68 13.84
C GLU A 32 4.45 3.23 12.61
N LEU A 33 4.43 4.04 11.55
CA LEU A 33 3.72 3.73 10.32
C LEU A 33 4.40 2.62 9.51
N GLU A 34 5.73 2.61 9.45
CA GLU A 34 6.53 1.53 8.84
C GLU A 34 6.27 0.20 9.54
N ALA A 35 6.28 0.18 10.87
CA ALA A 35 5.97 -1.01 11.66
C ALA A 35 4.54 -1.53 11.40
N LEU A 36 3.56 -0.64 11.17
CA LEU A 36 2.21 -1.05 10.78
C LEU A 36 2.17 -1.67 9.38
N TYR A 37 2.91 -1.11 8.42
CA TYR A 37 2.97 -1.68 7.08
C TYR A 37 3.72 -3.02 7.03
N GLU A 38 4.76 -3.19 7.84
CA GLU A 38 5.46 -4.46 7.99
C GLU A 38 4.51 -5.54 8.54
N LYS A 39 3.76 -5.23 9.61
CA LYS A 39 2.72 -6.12 10.14
C LYS A 39 1.66 -6.44 9.09
N GLN A 40 1.26 -5.47 8.26
CA GLN A 40 0.32 -5.71 7.17
C GLN A 40 0.88 -6.70 6.15
N HIS A 41 2.16 -6.59 5.79
CA HIS A 41 2.80 -7.50 4.85
C HIS A 41 2.86 -8.93 5.41
N GLN A 42 3.33 -9.08 6.65
CA GLN A 42 3.35 -10.37 7.36
C GLN A 42 1.96 -11.01 7.44
N LEU A 43 0.94 -10.23 7.80
CA LEU A 43 -0.43 -10.72 7.89
C LEU A 43 -0.97 -11.19 6.52
N ARG A 44 -0.60 -10.51 5.42
CA ARG A 44 -1.01 -10.94 4.07
C ARG A 44 -0.38 -12.27 3.68
N GLN A 45 0.88 -12.50 4.05
CA GLN A 45 1.55 -13.79 3.83
C GLN A 45 0.87 -14.89 4.66
N GLU A 46 0.55 -14.64 5.92
CA GLU A 46 -0.16 -15.60 6.77
C GLU A 46 -1.56 -15.93 6.23
N ILE A 47 -2.29 -14.93 5.72
CA ILE A 47 -3.58 -15.15 5.06
C ILE A 47 -3.42 -16.07 3.85
N LEU A 48 -2.37 -15.87 3.05
CA LEU A 48 -2.08 -16.72 1.90
C LEU A 48 -1.79 -18.16 2.32
N ASP A 49 -0.99 -18.36 3.36
CA ASP A 49 -0.72 -19.68 3.93
C ASP A 49 -2.02 -20.37 4.37
N LYS A 50 -2.92 -19.63 5.01
CA LYS A 50 -4.25 -20.15 5.41
C LYS A 50 -5.17 -20.44 4.22
N GLN A 51 -5.05 -19.70 3.12
CA GLN A 51 -5.79 -20.00 1.89
C GLN A 51 -5.28 -21.29 1.24
N VAL A 52 -3.97 -21.53 1.27
CA VAL A 52 -3.36 -22.78 0.80
C VAL A 52 -3.79 -23.96 1.68
N GLU A 53 -3.72 -23.81 3.00
CA GLU A 53 -4.15 -24.83 3.96
C GLU A 53 -5.64 -25.19 3.77
N ALA A 54 -6.48 -24.19 3.49
CA ALA A 54 -7.90 -24.38 3.20
C ALA A 54 -8.20 -24.91 1.78
N GLY A 55 -7.18 -25.09 0.93
CA GLY A 55 -7.34 -25.52 -0.46
C GLY A 55 -8.03 -24.49 -1.36
N LEU A 56 -8.09 -23.22 -0.95
CA LEU A 56 -8.64 -22.12 -1.74
C LEU A 56 -7.65 -21.63 -2.80
N VAL A 57 -6.35 -21.85 -2.57
CA VAL A 57 -5.26 -21.49 -3.47
C VAL A 57 -4.31 -22.69 -3.58
N ASN A 58 -3.88 -23.01 -4.80
CA ASN A 58 -2.89 -24.05 -5.05
C ASN A 58 -1.49 -23.57 -4.60
N PRO A 59 -0.62 -24.41 -4.00
CA PRO A 59 0.74 -24.03 -3.64
C PRO A 59 1.54 -23.29 -4.74
N GLU A 60 1.44 -23.73 -6.00
CA GLU A 60 2.15 -23.07 -7.11
C GLU A 60 1.67 -21.62 -7.35
N ASP A 61 0.37 -21.36 -7.23
CA ASP A 61 -0.19 -20.01 -7.34
C ASP A 61 0.16 -19.16 -6.12
N ALA A 62 0.29 -19.79 -4.95
CA ALA A 62 0.70 -19.13 -3.73
C ALA A 62 2.16 -18.67 -3.78
N ASP A 63 3.06 -19.45 -4.39
CA ASP A 63 4.45 -19.05 -4.57
C ASP A 63 4.55 -17.79 -5.44
N LEU A 64 3.81 -17.75 -6.56
CA LEU A 64 3.74 -16.56 -7.42
C LEU A 64 3.10 -15.36 -6.70
N ALA A 65 2.07 -15.61 -5.89
CA ALA A 65 1.44 -14.56 -5.09
C ALA A 65 2.41 -14.00 -4.03
N ARG A 66 3.23 -14.85 -3.40
CA ARG A 66 4.24 -14.44 -2.42
C ARG A 66 5.31 -13.57 -3.06
N GLU A 67 5.84 -13.99 -4.21
CA GLU A 67 6.83 -13.19 -4.95
C GLU A 67 6.29 -11.78 -5.27
N ARG A 68 5.02 -11.68 -5.71
CA ARG A 68 4.38 -10.38 -5.97
C ARG A 68 4.16 -9.55 -4.70
N MET A 69 3.85 -10.20 -3.57
CA MET A 69 3.72 -9.52 -2.28
C MET A 69 5.07 -8.95 -1.83
N ASP A 70 6.15 -9.68 -2.03
CA ASP A 70 7.51 -9.29 -1.66
C ASP A 70 8.00 -8.14 -2.54
N GLN A 71 7.85 -8.24 -3.87
CA GLN A 71 8.16 -7.14 -4.80
C GLN A 71 7.36 -5.86 -4.48
N SER A 72 6.07 -6.01 -4.13
CA SER A 72 5.24 -4.87 -3.73
C SER A 72 5.68 -4.26 -2.40
N TRP A 73 6.22 -5.08 -1.50
CA TRP A 73 6.72 -4.64 -0.20
C TRP A 73 8.05 -3.89 -0.34
N GLU A 74 8.99 -4.43 -1.13
CA GLU A 74 10.25 -3.75 -1.46
C GLU A 74 9.99 -2.37 -2.08
N TYR A 75 9.11 -2.30 -3.08
CA TYR A 75 8.70 -1.03 -3.68
C TYR A 75 8.12 -0.06 -2.65
N ARG A 76 7.32 -0.56 -1.70
CA ARG A 76 6.76 0.28 -0.64
C ARG A 76 7.86 0.81 0.28
N GLN A 77 8.81 -0.03 0.68
CA GLN A 77 9.93 0.38 1.52
C GLN A 77 10.76 1.47 0.85
N GLU A 78 11.09 1.33 -0.43
CA GLU A 78 11.78 2.37 -1.20
C GLU A 78 11.03 3.70 -1.16
N ARG A 79 9.72 3.68 -1.35
CA ARG A 79 8.87 4.88 -1.32
C ARG A 79 8.76 5.50 0.07
N MET A 80 8.68 4.69 1.12
CA MET A 80 8.70 5.17 2.52
C MET A 80 10.03 5.84 2.85
N ASN A 81 11.16 5.28 2.37
CA ASN A 81 12.48 5.89 2.51
C ASN A 81 12.59 7.24 1.75
N GLU A 82 11.86 7.40 0.64
CA GLU A 82 11.69 8.68 -0.06
C GLU A 82 10.72 9.66 0.66
N GLY A 83 10.08 9.22 1.76
CA GLY A 83 9.08 9.97 2.50
C GLY A 83 7.68 9.96 1.90
N ASP A 84 7.41 9.09 0.91
CA ASP A 84 6.08 8.94 0.30
C ASP A 84 5.34 7.72 0.88
N TYR A 85 4.33 8.01 1.70
CA TYR A 85 3.46 7.00 2.32
C TYR A 85 2.11 6.84 1.59
N ASN A 86 1.96 7.38 0.38
CA ASN A 86 0.70 7.35 -0.37
C ASN A 86 0.61 6.14 -1.32
N PHE A 87 0.12 5.01 -0.79
CA PHE A 87 0.00 3.73 -1.51
C PHE A 87 -1.37 3.46 -2.13
N GLY A 88 -2.15 4.51 -2.39
CA GLY A 88 -3.52 4.41 -2.89
C GLY A 88 -3.65 4.27 -4.42
N PRO A 89 -4.78 3.73 -4.91
CA PRO A 89 -5.10 3.72 -6.32
C PRO A 89 -5.24 5.17 -6.81
N GLY A 90 -4.31 5.62 -7.68
CA GLY A 90 -4.29 7.00 -8.18
C GLY A 90 -2.89 7.59 -8.35
N ARG A 91 -1.87 7.00 -7.72
CA ARG A 91 -0.46 7.32 -7.99
C ARG A 91 0.20 6.22 -8.80
N ARG A 92 -0.29 5.98 -10.01
CA ARG A 92 0.58 5.45 -11.06
C ARG A 92 1.66 6.52 -11.26
N GLY A 93 2.90 6.18 -10.92
CA GLY A 93 4.03 7.11 -10.85
C GLY A 93 4.01 8.16 -11.96
N GLY A 94 3.92 9.42 -11.55
CA GLY A 94 4.02 10.57 -12.44
C GLY A 94 5.43 10.70 -13.01
N ARG A 95 5.73 9.86 -14.01
CA ARG A 95 6.58 10.16 -15.17
C ARG A 95 5.96 9.57 -16.44
N GLY A 96 4.64 9.53 -16.49
CA GLY A 96 3.87 9.14 -17.67
C GLY A 96 2.66 10.05 -17.77
N ASN A 97 2.53 10.71 -18.91
CA ASN A 97 1.45 11.61 -19.26
C ASN A 97 0.07 11.01 -18.96
N GLY A 98 -0.89 11.85 -18.58
CA GLY A 98 -2.18 11.48 -18.01
C GLY A 98 -2.86 10.25 -18.63
N GLY A 99 -3.26 9.30 -17.78
CA GLY A 99 -3.99 8.11 -18.18
C GLY A 99 -4.85 7.66 -17.02
N GLY A 100 -6.06 8.23 -16.92
CA GLY A 100 -7.14 7.68 -16.12
C GLY A 100 -7.31 6.19 -16.44
N GLY A 101 -7.53 5.40 -15.40
CA GLY A 101 -7.51 3.95 -15.45
C GLY A 101 -8.42 3.36 -16.53
N TYR A 102 -7.81 2.96 -17.64
CA TYR A 102 -8.20 1.72 -18.30
C TYR A 102 -7.39 0.63 -17.62
N CYS A 103 -8.08 -0.28 -16.93
CA CYS A 103 -7.56 -1.63 -16.73
C CYS A 103 -7.59 -2.30 -18.11
N PRO A 104 -6.46 -2.56 -18.79
CA PRO A 104 -6.49 -3.55 -19.84
C PRO A 104 -6.65 -4.89 -19.13
N MET A 105 -7.85 -5.46 -19.24
CA MET A 105 -8.06 -6.90 -19.09
C MET A 105 -6.87 -7.60 -19.76
N HIS A 106 -6.04 -8.28 -18.98
CA HIS A 106 -5.09 -9.25 -19.52
C HIS A 106 -5.89 -10.25 -20.36
N PRO A 107 -5.55 -10.50 -21.63
CA PRO A 107 -6.12 -11.62 -22.35
C PRO A 107 -5.73 -12.88 -21.60
N GLN A 108 -6.73 -13.66 -21.18
CA GLN A 108 -6.50 -14.99 -20.64
C GLN A 108 -5.68 -15.76 -21.67
N THR A 109 -4.45 -16.12 -21.28
CA THR A 109 -3.65 -17.10 -22.01
C THR A 109 -4.47 -18.37 -22.06
N GLN A 110 -4.97 -18.70 -23.25
CA GLN A 110 -5.66 -19.95 -23.53
C GLN A 110 -4.74 -21.10 -23.12
N GLN A 111 -5.16 -21.80 -22.08
CA GLN A 111 -4.67 -23.10 -21.73
C GLN A 111 -4.95 -24.04 -22.91
N PRO A 112 -3.93 -24.67 -23.54
CA PRO A 112 -4.19 -25.61 -24.61
C PRO A 112 -4.87 -26.84 -24.01
N ALA A 113 -6.13 -27.05 -24.38
CA ALA A 113 -6.85 -28.28 -24.08
C ALA A 113 -6.11 -29.45 -24.73
N ALA A 114 -5.53 -30.31 -23.90
CA ALA A 114 -5.12 -31.64 -24.30
C ALA A 114 -6.38 -32.49 -24.52
N GLN A 115 -6.69 -32.85 -25.77
CA GLN A 115 -7.45 -34.05 -26.18
C GLN A 115 -6.99 -34.35 -27.63
N GLU A 116 -6.11 -35.32 -27.88
CA GLU A 116 -6.39 -36.76 -28.03
C GLU A 116 -7.57 -37.03 -28.97
N THR A 117 -7.31 -37.52 -30.19
CA THR A 117 -7.90 -38.75 -30.81
C THR A 117 -7.85 -38.78 -32.35
N ALA A 118 -7.56 -39.99 -32.84
CA ALA A 118 -7.94 -40.61 -34.12
C ALA A 118 -7.39 -40.01 -35.43
N ALA A 119 -6.46 -40.68 -36.12
CA ALA A 119 -6.68 -41.84 -37.00
C ALA A 119 -7.55 -41.52 -38.23
N LEU A 120 -6.90 -41.32 -39.38
CA LEU A 120 -7.03 -42.09 -40.64
C LEU A 120 -6.13 -41.49 -41.72
#